data_AF-A0A7K5MCU0-F1
#
_entry.id   AF-A0A7K5MCU0-F1
#
_cell.length_a   1.000
_cell.length_b   1.000
_cell.length_c   1.000
_cell.angle_alpha   90.00
_cell.angle_beta   90.00
_cell.angle_gamma   90.00
#
_symmetry.space_group_name_H-M   'P 1'
#
loop_
_entity.id
_entity.type
_entity.pdbx_description
1 polymer ?
#
loop_
_entity_poly.entity_id
_entity_poly.type
_entity_poly.pdbx_seq_one_letter_code
_entity_poly.pdbx_strand_id
1 'polypeptide(L)'
;SQRRGPRADMVPEIAAAVGFVSGLLRTRGCVSEQQLQVFSGALREALTEHYRHHWFPEKPSKGSGYRCIRINQRMDPLLSRAAGQGGLAVPQLFQLLPRELTLWVDPYEVSYRIGEDGSICVLYQATKPPSPYGGMLTCKNQMMLGRSSPSKNYIMTVSS
;
A
#
# COMPACT_ATOMS: atom_id res chain seq x y z
N SER A 1 -3.81 17.44 29.94
CA SER A 1 -3.10 17.82 28.70
C SER A 1 -2.15 16.70 28.31
N GLN A 2 -2.55 15.78 27.43
CA GLN A 2 -1.68 14.68 26.98
C GLN A 2 -0.80 15.20 25.84
N ARG A 3 0.50 15.34 26.10
CA ARG A 3 1.51 15.63 25.07
C ARG A 3 1.55 14.44 24.11
N ARG A 4 0.99 14.61 22.91
CA ARG A 4 1.18 13.68 21.80
C ARG A 4 2.64 13.77 21.37
N GLY A 5 3.36 12.64 21.38
CA GLY A 5 4.68 12.55 20.77
C GLY A 5 4.63 12.87 19.27
N PRO A 6 5.79 13.04 18.61
CA PRO A 6 5.84 13.31 17.18
C PRO A 6 5.16 12.15 16.46
N ARG A 7 4.00 12.41 15.85
CA ARG A 7 3.34 11.45 14.98
C ARG A 7 4.25 11.25 13.78
N ALA A 8 4.59 10.01 13.45
CA ALA A 8 5.20 9.75 12.15
C ALA A 8 4.26 10.30 11.08
N ASP A 9 4.79 11.18 10.24
CA ASP A 9 4.04 11.80 9.16
C ASP A 9 3.74 10.75 8.09
N MET A 10 2.52 10.78 7.53
CA MET A 10 2.04 9.82 6.52
C MET A 10 2.45 10.21 5.10
N VAL A 11 3.07 11.39 4.94
CA VAL A 11 3.47 11.96 3.66
C VAL A 11 4.31 11.02 2.78
N PRO A 12 5.39 10.37 3.27
CA PRO A 12 6.22 9.54 2.39
C PRO A 12 5.48 8.28 1.92
N GLU A 13 4.66 7.66 2.76
CA GLU A 13 3.85 6.50 2.40
C GLU A 13 2.76 6.87 1.38
N ILE A 14 2.06 7.99 1.60
CA ILE A 14 1.08 8.49 0.63
C ILE A 14 1.76 8.84 -0.70
N ALA A 15 2.93 9.48 -0.67
CA ALA A 15 3.68 9.81 -1.88
C ALA A 15 4.07 8.56 -2.68
N ALA A 16 4.53 7.50 -2.01
CA ALA A 16 4.85 6.23 -2.65
C ALA A 16 3.61 5.57 -3.28
N ALA A 17 2.48 5.56 -2.56
CA ALA A 17 1.22 5.00 -3.06
C ALA A 17 0.69 5.77 -4.27
N VAL A 18 0.64 7.10 -4.19
CA VAL A 18 0.20 7.97 -5.30
C VAL A 18 1.13 7.82 -6.50
N GLY A 19 2.44 7.85 -6.27
CA GLY A 19 3.44 7.68 -7.34
C GLY A 19 3.29 6.36 -8.07
N PHE A 20 3.03 5.27 -7.35
CA PHE A 20 2.77 3.96 -7.95
C PHE A 20 1.53 3.97 -8.85
N VAL A 21 0.39 4.45 -8.36
CA VAL A 21 -0.85 4.48 -9.15
C VAL A 21 -0.73 5.41 -10.35
N SER A 22 -0.16 6.60 -10.18
CA SER A 22 0.10 7.54 -11.29
C SER A 22 1.09 6.96 -12.31
N GLY A 23 2.07 6.18 -11.85
CA GLY A 23 2.98 5.42 -12.71
C GLY A 23 2.24 4.40 -13.58
N LEU A 24 1.30 3.63 -13.01
CA LEU A 24 0.48 2.69 -13.77
C LEU A 24 -0.36 3.39 -14.84
N LEU A 25 -0.99 4.53 -14.50
CA LEU A 25 -1.77 5.33 -15.44
C LEU A 25 -0.90 5.89 -16.58
N ARG A 26 0.32 6.34 -16.27
CA ARG A 26 1.29 6.85 -17.26
C ARG A 26 1.73 5.77 -18.24
N THR A 27 2.11 4.59 -17.74
CA THR A 27 2.71 3.55 -18.58
C THR A 27 1.68 2.87 -19.49
N ARG A 28 0.41 2.82 -19.10
CA ARG A 28 -0.61 1.99 -19.77
C ARG A 28 -1.58 2.77 -20.64
N GLY A 29 -1.46 4.10 -20.76
CA GLY A 29 -2.36 4.88 -21.60
C GLY A 29 -1.86 6.27 -21.94
N CYS A 30 -2.59 6.93 -22.84
CA CYS A 30 -2.37 8.32 -23.25
C CYS A 30 -2.97 9.30 -22.23
N VAL A 31 -2.57 9.20 -20.95
CA VAL A 31 -2.93 10.20 -19.94
C VAL A 31 -1.92 11.34 -19.99
N SER A 32 -2.37 12.58 -20.17
CA SER A 32 -1.45 13.72 -20.23
C SER A 32 -0.79 13.97 -18.88
N GLU A 33 0.41 14.55 -18.88
CA GLU A 33 1.08 14.92 -17.62
C GLU A 33 0.23 15.89 -16.79
N GLN A 34 -0.50 16.81 -17.43
CA GLN A 34 -1.43 17.70 -16.72
C GLN A 34 -2.53 16.92 -15.97
N GLN A 35 -3.16 15.94 -16.64
CA GLN A 35 -4.17 15.09 -16.00
C GLN A 35 -3.56 14.27 -14.85
N LEU A 36 -2.35 13.72 -15.03
CA LEU A 36 -1.64 13.00 -13.98
C LEU A 36 -1.28 13.88 -12.78
N GLN A 37 -0.87 15.14 -12.99
CA GLN A 37 -0.59 16.07 -11.90
C GLN A 37 -1.85 16.38 -11.09
N VAL A 38 -2.97 16.66 -11.77
CA VAL A 38 -4.25 16.92 -11.10
C VAL A 38 -4.71 15.67 -10.34
N PHE A 39 -4.68 14.50 -10.97
CA PHE A 39 -5.02 13.22 -10.32
C PHE A 39 -4.15 12.97 -9.08
N SER A 40 -2.82 13.14 -9.20
CA SER A 40 -1.88 12.87 -8.11
C SER A 40 -2.10 13.82 -6.93
N GLY A 41 -2.33 15.11 -7.21
CA GLY A 41 -2.66 16.10 -6.18
C GLY A 41 -3.96 15.74 -5.46
N ALA A 42 -5.02 15.50 -6.22
CA ALA A 42 -6.33 15.14 -5.70
C ALA A 42 -6.31 13.86 -4.85
N LEU A 43 -5.58 12.83 -5.30
CA LEU A 43 -5.47 11.57 -4.57
C LEU A 43 -4.69 11.75 -3.27
N ARG A 44 -3.57 12.49 -3.30
CA ARG A 44 -2.78 12.79 -2.09
C ARG A 44 -3.64 13.50 -1.02
N GLU A 45 -4.42 14.49 -1.41
CA GLU A 45 -5.33 15.21 -0.50
C GLU A 45 -6.42 14.28 0.04
N ALA A 46 -7.05 13.50 -0.83
CA ALA A 46 -8.09 12.55 -0.46
C ALA A 46 -7.59 11.49 0.55
N LEU A 47 -6.38 10.95 0.35
CA LEU A 47 -5.79 9.97 1.24
C LEU A 47 -5.39 10.59 2.58
N THR A 48 -4.79 11.78 2.56
CA THR A 48 -4.39 12.50 3.77
C THR A 48 -5.59 12.74 4.69
N GLU A 49 -6.70 13.22 4.13
CA GLU A 49 -7.92 13.45 4.91
C GLU A 49 -8.54 12.13 5.38
N HIS A 50 -8.63 11.12 4.49
CA HIS A 50 -9.22 9.81 4.83
C HIS A 50 -8.46 9.11 5.97
N TYR A 51 -7.12 9.21 5.99
CA TYR A 51 -6.27 8.52 6.96
C TYR A 51 -6.09 9.28 8.28
N ARG A 52 -6.47 10.56 8.36
CA ARG A 52 -6.21 11.49 9.48
C ARG A 52 -6.48 10.92 10.87
N HIS A 53 -7.57 10.15 11.02
CA HIS A 53 -7.99 9.55 12.29
C HIS A 53 -7.71 8.04 12.39
N HIS A 54 -7.09 7.48 11.35
CA HIS A 54 -6.81 6.06 11.20
C HIS A 54 -5.31 5.80 10.97
N TRP A 55 -4.43 6.70 11.38
CA TRP A 55 -2.97 6.54 11.29
C TRP A 55 -2.35 6.25 12.66
N PHE A 56 -1.77 5.06 12.85
CA PHE A 56 -1.25 4.60 14.15
C PHE A 56 0.19 4.07 14.02
N PRO A 57 1.21 4.94 14.01
CA PRO A 57 2.61 4.52 13.85
C PRO A 57 3.10 3.51 14.89
N GLU A 58 2.56 3.55 16.10
CA GLU A 58 2.92 2.62 17.17
C GLU A 58 2.42 1.20 16.88
N LYS A 59 1.31 1.07 16.12
CA LYS A 59 0.67 -0.18 15.71
C LYS A 59 0.32 -0.11 14.21
N PRO A 60 1.30 -0.24 13.28
CA PRO A 60 1.09 0.06 11.85
C PRO A 60 -0.08 -0.70 11.21
N SER A 61 -0.28 -1.97 11.58
CA SER A 61 -1.38 -2.79 11.07
C SER A 61 -2.77 -2.36 11.55
N LYS A 62 -2.87 -1.58 12.64
CA LYS A 62 -4.16 -1.06 13.12
C LYS A 62 -4.74 -0.11 12.06
N GLY A 63 -5.93 -0.41 11.57
CA GLY A 63 -6.59 0.38 10.52
C GLY A 63 -6.06 0.12 9.10
N SER A 64 -5.15 -0.84 8.90
CA SER A 64 -4.61 -1.15 7.56
C SER A 64 -5.72 -1.49 6.54
N GLY A 65 -6.71 -2.29 6.93
CA GLY A 65 -7.87 -2.59 6.07
C GLY A 65 -8.73 -1.37 5.72
N TYR A 66 -8.82 -0.37 6.60
CA TYR A 66 -9.54 0.89 6.34
C TYR A 66 -8.79 1.80 5.36
N ARG A 67 -7.45 1.79 5.45
CA ARG A 67 -6.56 2.56 4.57
C ARG A 67 -6.29 1.84 3.25
N CYS A 68 -6.61 0.56 3.15
CA CYS A 68 -6.35 -0.22 1.95
C CYS A 68 -7.11 0.35 0.75
N ILE A 69 -6.38 0.57 -0.36
CA ILE A 69 -6.94 0.95 -1.65
C ILE A 69 -7.15 -0.35 -2.43
N ARG A 70 -8.38 -0.61 -2.87
CA ARG A 70 -8.71 -1.88 -3.55
C ARG A 70 -9.45 -1.66 -4.86
N ILE A 71 -8.96 -2.33 -5.91
CA ILE A 71 -9.63 -2.47 -7.20
C ILE A 71 -9.98 -3.94 -7.38
N ASN A 72 -11.24 -4.20 -7.69
CA ASN A 72 -11.75 -5.51 -8.11
C ASN A 72 -12.84 -5.28 -9.17
N GLN A 73 -14.02 -5.89 -9.01
CA GLN A 73 -15.23 -5.53 -9.77
C GLN A 73 -15.69 -4.08 -9.51
N ARG A 74 -15.17 -3.44 -8.46
CA ARG A 74 -15.43 -2.04 -8.09
C ARG A 74 -14.11 -1.27 -8.03
N MET A 75 -14.18 -0.01 -8.45
CA MET A 75 -13.08 0.94 -8.31
C MET A 75 -13.10 1.51 -6.90
N ASP A 76 -11.92 1.72 -6.33
CA ASP A 76 -11.80 2.41 -5.04
C ASP A 76 -12.39 3.83 -5.13
N PRO A 77 -13.27 4.24 -4.20
CA PRO A 77 -13.92 5.55 -4.26
C PRO A 77 -12.94 6.74 -4.25
N LEU A 78 -11.78 6.62 -3.58
CA LEU A 78 -10.78 7.68 -3.54
C LEU A 78 -10.09 7.80 -4.91
N LEU A 79 -9.80 6.68 -5.56
CA LEU A 79 -9.28 6.67 -6.93
C LEU A 79 -10.29 7.26 -7.92
N SER A 80 -11.56 6.83 -7.86
CA SER A 80 -12.63 7.35 -8.71
C SER A 80 -12.80 8.87 -8.55
N ARG A 81 -12.79 9.36 -7.30
CA ARG A 81 -12.95 10.79 -7.02
C ARG A 81 -11.77 11.61 -7.52
N ALA A 82 -10.53 11.15 -7.29
CA ALA A 82 -9.33 11.83 -7.77
C ALA A 82 -9.26 11.84 -9.30
N ALA A 83 -9.63 10.73 -9.95
CA ALA A 83 -9.68 10.62 -11.39
C ALA A 83 -10.69 11.58 -12.02
N GLY A 84 -11.87 11.72 -11.41
CA GLY A 84 -12.89 12.68 -11.85
C GLY A 84 -12.36 14.12 -11.89
N GLN A 85 -11.53 14.53 -10.92
CA GLN A 85 -10.91 15.86 -10.93
C GLN A 85 -9.88 16.03 -12.06
N GLY A 86 -9.18 14.96 -12.44
CA GLY A 86 -8.26 14.93 -13.59
C GLY A 86 -8.94 14.70 -14.95
N GLY A 87 -10.28 14.68 -15.01
CA GLY A 87 -11.03 14.40 -16.23
C GLY A 87 -10.91 12.95 -16.72
N LEU A 88 -10.58 12.01 -15.84
CA LEU A 88 -10.47 10.58 -16.15
C LEU A 88 -11.73 9.84 -15.69
N ALA A 89 -12.41 9.20 -16.64
CA ALA A 89 -13.63 8.44 -16.35
C ALA A 89 -13.30 7.08 -15.68
N VAL A 90 -14.20 6.58 -14.81
CA VAL A 90 -14.01 5.29 -14.13
C VAL A 90 -13.81 4.11 -15.12
N PRO A 91 -14.54 4.00 -16.25
CA PRO A 91 -14.27 2.96 -17.24
C PRO A 91 -12.84 3.02 -17.81
N GLN A 92 -12.29 4.22 -17.97
CA GLN A 92 -10.90 4.41 -18.40
C GLN A 92 -9.93 3.92 -17.32
N LEU A 93 -10.15 4.22 -16.05
CA LEU A 93 -9.34 3.66 -14.96
C LEU A 93 -9.31 2.13 -14.98
N PHE A 94 -10.45 1.49 -15.23
CA PHE A 94 -10.54 0.03 -15.32
C PHE A 94 -9.79 -0.57 -16.51
N GLN A 95 -9.57 0.19 -17.58
CA GLN A 95 -8.74 -0.23 -18.71
C GLN A 95 -7.25 -0.06 -18.40
N LEU A 96 -6.89 0.98 -17.64
CA LEU A 96 -5.50 1.37 -17.39
C LEU A 96 -4.90 0.69 -16.15
N LEU A 97 -5.69 0.48 -15.09
CA LEU A 97 -5.22 -0.12 -13.84
C LEU A 97 -5.42 -1.64 -13.84
N PRO A 98 -4.64 -2.39 -13.03
CA PRO A 98 -4.88 -3.81 -12.83
C PRO A 98 -6.31 -4.07 -12.34
N ARG A 99 -6.98 -5.08 -12.92
CA ARG A 99 -8.36 -5.45 -12.55
C ARG A 99 -8.49 -5.87 -11.10
N GLU A 100 -7.42 -6.45 -10.55
CA GLU A 100 -7.33 -6.85 -9.16
C GLU A 100 -6.07 -6.25 -8.56
N LEU A 101 -6.25 -5.20 -7.79
CA LEU A 101 -5.18 -4.51 -7.07
C LEU A 101 -5.58 -4.37 -5.62
N THR A 102 -4.68 -4.72 -4.72
CA THR A 102 -4.79 -4.39 -3.29
C THR A 102 -3.52 -3.65 -2.90
N LEU A 103 -3.65 -2.44 -2.39
CA LEU A 103 -2.54 -1.57 -2.00
C LEU A 103 -2.72 -1.17 -0.54
N TRP A 104 -1.75 -1.56 0.30
CA TRP A 104 -1.70 -1.22 1.72
C TRP A 104 -0.78 -0.03 1.92
N VAL A 105 -1.30 1.00 2.58
CA VAL A 105 -0.57 2.23 2.91
C VAL A 105 -0.53 2.32 4.43
N ASP A 106 0.51 1.78 5.03
CA ASP A 106 0.66 1.62 6.46
C ASP A 106 1.88 2.41 6.96
N PRO A 107 1.90 2.88 8.22
CA PRO A 107 3.09 3.54 8.74
C PRO A 107 4.34 2.70 8.52
N TYR A 108 5.36 3.30 7.90
CA TYR A 108 6.64 2.71 7.55
C TYR A 108 6.63 1.66 6.44
N GLU A 109 5.49 1.33 5.82
CA GLU A 109 5.44 0.36 4.74
C GLU A 109 4.30 0.65 3.74
N VAL A 110 4.64 0.65 2.45
CA VAL A 110 3.65 0.58 1.37
C VAL A 110 3.90 -0.69 0.59
N SER A 111 2.89 -1.54 0.50
CA SER A 111 2.98 -2.82 -0.20
C SER A 111 1.72 -3.07 -1.03
N TYR A 112 1.83 -3.90 -2.05
CA TYR A 112 0.72 -4.18 -2.95
C TYR A 112 0.70 -5.63 -3.41
N ARG A 113 -0.47 -6.04 -3.90
CA ARG A 113 -0.71 -7.30 -4.61
C ARG A 113 -1.49 -7.03 -5.88
N ILE A 114 -1.09 -7.66 -6.98
CA ILE A 114 -1.85 -7.69 -8.23
C ILE A 114 -2.35 -9.13 -8.46
N GLY A 115 -3.66 -9.29 -8.66
CA GLY A 115 -4.32 -10.60 -8.71
C GLY A 115 -4.66 -11.17 -7.33
N GLU A 116 -5.63 -12.09 -7.27
CA GLU A 116 -5.95 -12.80 -6.02
C GLU A 116 -4.78 -13.64 -5.50
N ASP A 117 -4.09 -14.36 -6.39
CA ASP A 117 -2.94 -15.23 -6.09
C ASP A 117 -1.57 -14.54 -6.27
N GLY A 118 -1.55 -13.22 -6.40
CA GLY A 118 -0.33 -12.45 -6.60
C GLY A 118 0.61 -12.45 -5.40
N SER A 119 1.91 -12.35 -5.66
CA SER A 119 2.91 -12.06 -4.61
C SER A 119 2.72 -10.66 -4.02
N ILE A 120 3.07 -10.51 -2.74
CA ILE A 120 3.15 -9.20 -2.09
C ILE A 120 4.49 -8.55 -2.45
N CYS A 121 4.43 -7.34 -2.97
CA CYS A 121 5.59 -6.52 -3.33
C CYS A 121 5.62 -5.26 -2.45
N VAL A 122 6.80 -4.89 -1.96
CA VAL A 122 7.02 -3.69 -1.16
C VAL A 122 7.46 -2.54 -2.07
N LEU A 123 6.75 -1.41 -2.01
CA LEU A 123 7.05 -0.17 -2.74
C LEU A 123 7.86 0.81 -1.90
N TYR A 124 7.59 0.85 -0.60
CA TYR A 124 8.25 1.73 0.34
C TYR A 124 8.42 1.00 1.67
N GLN A 125 9.57 1.20 2.31
CA GLN A 125 9.82 0.72 3.65
C GLN A 125 10.72 1.71 4.40
N ALA A 126 10.37 1.98 5.66
CA ALA A 126 11.17 2.80 6.55
C ALA A 126 11.41 2.09 7.88
N THR A 127 12.45 2.51 8.60
CA THR A 127 12.73 2.01 9.94
C THR A 127 11.79 2.67 10.94
N LYS A 128 11.10 1.85 11.74
CA LYS A 128 10.30 2.34 12.86
C LYS A 128 11.25 2.99 13.89
N PRO A 129 11.01 4.23 14.34
CA PRO A 129 11.81 4.83 15.39
C PRO A 129 11.74 3.98 16.66
N PRO A 130 12.85 3.86 17.41
CA PRO A 130 12.86 3.09 18.65
C PRO A 130 11.79 3.61 19.61
N SER A 131 10.93 2.71 20.10
CA SER A 131 9.90 3.06 21.07
C SER A 131 10.56 3.53 22.38
N PRO A 132 10.22 4.71 22.92
CA PRO A 132 10.71 5.15 24.22
C PRO A 132 10.17 4.30 25.39
N TYR A 133 9.12 3.50 25.14
CA TYR A 133 8.66 2.44 26.03
C TYR A 133 9.14 1.10 25.46
N GLY A 134 10.26 0.63 26.00
CA GLY A 134 11.05 -0.46 25.43
C GLY A 134 10.31 -1.80 25.32
N GLY A 135 10.93 -2.69 24.54
CA GLY A 135 11.31 -4.03 25.02
C GLY A 135 10.26 -4.92 25.68
N MET A 136 8.96 -4.75 25.39
CA MET A 136 7.98 -5.74 25.80
C MET A 136 7.93 -6.81 24.71
N LEU A 137 8.61 -7.92 24.99
CA LEU A 137 8.62 -9.14 24.18
C LEU A 137 7.17 -9.55 23.89
N THR A 138 6.69 -9.24 22.69
CA THR A 138 5.50 -9.88 22.17
C THR A 138 5.89 -11.29 21.75
N CYS A 139 4.99 -12.25 21.95
CA CYS A 139 5.15 -13.67 21.60
C CYS A 139 5.52 -13.94 20.13
N LYS A 140 5.55 -12.91 19.26
CA LYS A 140 6.14 -12.99 17.92
C LYS A 140 7.66 -13.16 17.93
N ASN A 141 8.38 -12.62 18.91
CA ASN A 141 9.84 -12.74 18.95
C ASN A 141 10.32 -14.15 19.34
N GLN A 142 9.44 -15.01 19.85
CA GLN A 142 9.78 -16.39 20.18
C GLN A 142 9.80 -17.32 18.96
N MET A 143 9.21 -16.90 17.83
CA MET A 143 9.22 -17.69 16.58
C MET A 143 10.44 -17.40 15.69
N MET A 144 11.21 -16.36 15.98
CA MET A 144 12.41 -15.99 15.19
C MET A 144 13.69 -16.70 15.64
N LEU A 145 13.63 -17.57 16.66
CA LEU A 145 14.78 -18.36 17.14
C LEU A 145 14.75 -19.84 16.74
N GLY A 146 13.90 -20.24 15.78
CA GLY A 146 13.92 -21.63 15.32
C GLY A 146 13.09 -21.87 14.08
N ARG A 147 13.77 -21.90 12.92
CA ARG A 147 13.58 -22.86 11.81
C ARG A 147 14.44 -22.42 10.63
N SER A 148 15.65 -22.94 10.55
CA SER A 148 16.32 -23.14 9.27
C SER A 148 15.42 -24.06 8.43
N SER A 149 14.89 -23.57 7.31
CA SER A 149 14.13 -24.40 6.37
C SER A 149 15.02 -25.55 5.87
N PRO A 150 14.55 -26.82 5.87
CA PRO A 150 15.22 -27.84 5.09
C PRO A 150 14.91 -27.61 3.60
N SER A 151 15.95 -27.68 2.77
CA SER A 151 15.83 -27.73 1.31
C SER A 151 15.09 -29.01 0.90
N LYS A 152 13.99 -28.87 0.16
CA LYS A 152 13.31 -30.01 -0.49
C LYS A 152 13.89 -30.22 -1.88
N ASN A 153 14.73 -31.23 -2.03
CA ASN A 153 15.05 -31.82 -3.32
C ASN A 153 13.88 -32.74 -3.74
N TYR A 154 13.25 -32.46 -4.88
CA TYR A 154 12.33 -33.38 -5.54
C TYR A 154 13.10 -34.11 -6.66
N ILE A 155 13.36 -35.40 -6.47
CA ILE A 155 13.79 -36.32 -7.53
C ILE A 155 12.51 -36.96 -8.09
N MET A 156 12.20 -36.68 -9.35
CA MET A 156 11.17 -37.40 -10.11
C MET A 156 11.85 -38.56 -10.83
N THR A 157 11.57 -39.79 -10.41
CA THR A 157 11.95 -41.01 -11.15
C THR A 157 10.99 -41.22 -12.32
N VAL A 158 11.52 -41.36 -13.53
CA VAL A 158 10.81 -41.97 -14.66
C VAL A 158 11.41 -43.35 -14.88
N SER A 159 10.57 -44.37 -14.87
CA SER A 159 10.92 -45.74 -15.23
C SER A 159 10.53 -46.01 -16.68
N SER A 160 11.43 -46.62 -17.43
CA SER A 160 11.19 -47.26 -18.73
C SER A 160 10.72 -48.70 -18.54
#